data_AF-A0A1E3JQJ8-F1
#
_entry.id   AF-A0A1E3JQJ8-F1
#
_cell.length_a   1.000
_cell.length_b   1.000
_cell.length_c   1.000
_cell.angle_alpha   90.00
_cell.angle_beta   90.00
_cell.angle_gamma   90.00
#
_symmetry.space_group_name_H-M   'P 1'
#
loop_
_entity.id
_entity.type
_entity.pdbx_description
1 polymer ?
#
loop_
_entity_poly.entity_id
_entity_poly.type
_entity_poly.pdbx_seq_one_letter_code
_entity_poly.pdbx_strand_id
1 'polypeptide(L)'
;MTNLPTEGFSVVPDDFRMLAGDITRTTYNASNALDQAVSFQCVDASGSYDKTPFIPSDRECLTLRPQVNFPECWNGKDAYIDDNSHVSYPVDGNPEGGKCPDSHPSKIPHLFLEATYHPSEDTIGEGYEWYPGCFVLADGDNYGYSFHADWLNGFPSGFIVDTFNECYDAASDTISKTCAPIDQGRAKAAPRDCVSRGQVVNESVGQMMAIPALPGNNPEYNSSETSKPSSDSYTETASLVTVSDDTQGVCIQGTCYDYAGSDIVDPSAGTGATSTVSLSGVTATSSSFWFLFYRLFCSRLRTVTVPDESDDDEELAREKRKKKRWVADW
;
A
#
# COMPACT_ATOMS: atom_id res chain seq x y z
N MET A 1 23.35 8.49 -20.88
CA MET A 1 22.80 9.87 -20.92
C MET A 1 21.70 9.86 -19.89
N THR A 2 21.72 10.78 -18.93
CA THR A 2 20.73 10.78 -17.85
C THR A 2 19.37 11.20 -18.40
N ASN A 3 18.29 10.51 -18.00
CA ASN A 3 16.93 10.76 -18.50
C ASN A 3 16.28 12.00 -17.83
N LEU A 4 17.09 12.97 -17.39
CA LEU A 4 16.59 14.18 -16.74
C LEU A 4 15.93 15.11 -17.76
N PRO A 5 14.80 15.77 -17.40
CA PRO A 5 14.18 16.77 -18.26
C PRO A 5 15.11 17.96 -18.48
N THR A 6 15.20 18.43 -19.74
CA THR A 6 16.04 19.58 -20.13
C THR A 6 15.61 20.90 -19.47
N GLU A 7 14.35 21.00 -19.05
CA GLU A 7 13.78 22.18 -18.38
C GLU A 7 13.65 22.00 -16.86
N GLY A 8 14.14 20.88 -16.31
CA GLY A 8 13.98 20.52 -14.89
C GLY A 8 12.61 19.91 -14.56
N PHE A 9 12.42 19.56 -13.29
CA PHE A 9 11.15 19.04 -12.78
C PHE A 9 10.25 20.19 -12.28
N SER A 10 8.95 20.04 -12.50
CA SER A 10 7.91 20.96 -12.03
C SER A 10 7.57 20.68 -10.57
N VAL A 11 7.41 21.74 -9.77
CA VAL A 11 6.86 21.65 -8.41
C VAL A 11 5.33 21.56 -8.52
N VAL A 12 4.76 20.51 -7.92
CA VAL A 12 3.30 20.33 -7.83
C VAL A 12 2.70 21.09 -6.64
N PRO A 13 1.40 21.44 -6.66
CA PRO A 13 0.68 21.99 -5.51
C PRO A 13 0.73 21.09 -4.26
N ASP A 14 0.54 21.70 -3.09
CA ASP A 14 0.50 21.01 -1.79
C ASP A 14 -0.72 20.07 -1.67
N ASP A 15 -1.81 20.34 -2.41
CA ASP A 15 -3.02 19.51 -2.49
C ASP A 15 -3.05 18.61 -3.74
N PHE A 16 -1.92 18.46 -4.44
CA PHE A 16 -1.83 17.63 -5.64
C PHE A 16 -2.11 16.16 -5.32
N ARG A 17 -2.94 15.54 -6.17
CA ARG A 17 -3.26 14.11 -6.08
C ARG A 17 -3.51 13.51 -7.45
N MET A 18 -3.17 12.25 -7.63
CA MET A 18 -3.38 11.49 -8.87
C MET A 18 -3.51 10.00 -8.58
N LEU A 19 -4.15 9.28 -9.50
CA LEU A 19 -4.32 7.83 -9.45
C LEU A 19 -3.44 7.16 -10.52
N ALA A 20 -3.00 5.93 -10.24
CA ALA A 20 -2.37 5.04 -11.22
C ALA A 20 -2.98 3.63 -11.13
N GLY A 21 -3.06 2.92 -12.26
CA GLY A 21 -3.90 1.72 -12.40
C GLY A 21 -5.38 2.06 -12.66
N ASP A 22 -6.27 1.08 -12.49
CA ASP A 22 -7.73 1.23 -12.65
C ASP A 22 -8.46 0.10 -11.92
N ILE A 23 -9.23 0.44 -10.88
CA ILE A 23 -10.02 -0.50 -10.06
C ILE A 23 -11.13 -1.23 -10.85
N THR A 24 -11.51 -0.71 -12.02
CA THR A 24 -12.58 -1.28 -12.87
C THR A 24 -12.05 -2.13 -14.02
N ARG A 25 -10.73 -2.23 -14.17
CA ARG A 25 -10.08 -2.90 -15.29
C ARG A 25 -10.30 -4.42 -15.25
N THR A 26 -10.71 -4.96 -16.40
CA THR A 26 -11.01 -6.39 -16.60
C THR A 26 -10.23 -7.03 -17.76
N THR A 27 -9.40 -6.25 -18.45
CA THR A 27 -8.56 -6.73 -19.56
C THR A 27 -7.24 -5.99 -19.58
N TYR A 28 -6.21 -6.58 -20.19
CA TYR A 28 -4.91 -5.94 -20.39
C TYR A 28 -4.66 -5.63 -21.87
N ASN A 29 -4.43 -4.35 -22.20
CA ASN A 29 -3.99 -3.92 -23.52
C ASN A 29 -2.50 -3.54 -23.48
N ALA A 30 -1.64 -4.38 -24.06
CA ALA A 30 -0.20 -4.13 -24.17
C ALA A 30 0.18 -2.85 -24.95
N SER A 31 -0.76 -2.18 -25.62
CA SER A 31 -0.54 -0.88 -26.29
C SER A 31 -1.05 0.33 -25.47
N ASN A 32 -1.55 0.11 -24.25
CA ASN A 32 -2.04 1.16 -23.35
C ASN A 32 -1.02 1.40 -22.22
N ALA A 33 -0.54 2.65 -22.09
CA ALA A 33 0.43 3.01 -21.06
C ALA A 33 -0.12 2.84 -19.63
N LEU A 34 -1.41 3.11 -19.42
CA LEU A 34 -2.08 2.86 -18.13
C LEU A 34 -2.05 1.38 -17.77
N ASP A 35 -2.18 0.49 -18.77
CA ASP A 35 -2.16 -0.94 -18.51
C ASP A 35 -0.76 -1.46 -18.20
N GLN A 36 0.24 -0.98 -18.95
CA GLN A 36 1.65 -1.30 -18.73
C GLN A 36 2.19 -0.74 -17.40
N ALA A 37 1.58 0.32 -16.86
CA ALA A 37 2.03 0.98 -15.64
C ALA A 37 1.96 0.06 -14.41
N VAL A 38 1.02 -0.90 -14.41
CA VAL A 38 0.81 -1.90 -13.37
C VAL A 38 1.49 -3.21 -13.75
N SER A 39 2.24 -3.80 -12.81
CA SER A 39 2.79 -5.15 -12.98
C SER A 39 2.97 -5.87 -11.64
N PHE A 40 3.06 -7.19 -11.70
CA PHE A 40 3.35 -8.08 -10.58
C PHE A 40 4.67 -8.77 -10.86
N GLN A 41 5.67 -8.50 -10.03
CA GLN A 41 6.94 -9.21 -10.05
C GLN A 41 6.88 -10.43 -9.13
N CYS A 42 7.44 -11.54 -9.58
CA CYS A 42 7.50 -12.78 -8.83
C CYS A 42 8.93 -13.32 -8.80
N VAL A 43 9.34 -13.81 -7.63
CA VAL A 43 10.52 -14.64 -7.46
C VAL A 43 10.09 -16.00 -6.95
N ASP A 44 10.39 -17.05 -7.70
CA ASP A 44 10.00 -18.43 -7.36
C ASP A 44 11.15 -19.25 -6.74
N ALA A 45 10.85 -20.45 -6.28
CA ALA A 45 11.81 -21.36 -5.65
C ALA A 45 12.94 -21.87 -6.58
N SER A 46 12.82 -21.68 -7.90
CA SER A 46 13.90 -21.94 -8.85
C SER A 46 14.84 -20.75 -9.03
N GLY A 47 14.49 -19.58 -8.47
CA GLY A 47 15.18 -18.32 -8.70
C GLY A 47 14.80 -17.65 -10.02
N SER A 48 13.66 -18.01 -10.64
CA SER A 48 13.13 -17.17 -11.71
C SER A 48 12.80 -15.79 -11.17
N TYR A 49 13.03 -14.77 -11.99
CA TYR A 49 12.74 -13.38 -11.68
C TYR A 49 12.11 -12.76 -12.91
N ASP A 50 10.83 -12.43 -12.84
CA ASP A 50 10.09 -11.88 -13.97
C ASP A 50 8.87 -11.07 -13.51
N LYS A 51 8.36 -10.22 -14.42
CA LYS A 51 7.19 -9.36 -14.19
C LYS A 51 6.08 -9.67 -15.19
N THR A 52 4.85 -9.73 -14.69
CA THR A 52 3.63 -10.07 -15.43
C THR A 52 2.57 -8.97 -15.24
N PRO A 53 1.61 -8.81 -16.17
CA PRO A 53 0.56 -7.78 -16.05
C PRO A 53 -0.62 -8.19 -15.15
N PHE A 54 -0.53 -9.36 -14.50
CA PHE A 54 -1.53 -9.98 -13.63
C PHE A 54 -0.81 -10.78 -12.54
N ILE A 55 -1.50 -11.15 -11.46
CA ILE A 55 -0.96 -11.99 -10.38
C ILE A 55 -0.58 -13.38 -10.95
N PRO A 56 0.68 -13.84 -10.78
CA PRO A 56 1.08 -15.18 -11.19
C PRO A 56 0.23 -16.27 -10.52
N SER A 57 -0.34 -17.13 -11.35
CA SER A 57 -1.24 -18.23 -10.95
C SER A 57 -0.73 -19.59 -11.40
N ASP A 58 0.41 -19.64 -12.08
CA ASP A 58 1.07 -20.84 -12.60
C ASP A 58 2.09 -21.46 -11.63
N ARG A 59 2.53 -20.71 -10.62
CA ARG A 59 3.55 -21.11 -9.63
C ARG A 59 3.51 -20.27 -8.35
N GLU A 60 4.17 -20.79 -7.31
CA GLU A 60 4.40 -20.09 -6.05
C GLU A 60 5.46 -18.98 -6.17
N CYS A 61 5.15 -17.82 -5.59
CA CYS A 61 6.06 -16.69 -5.46
C CYS A 61 6.55 -16.56 -4.02
N LEU A 62 7.82 -16.90 -3.77
CA LEU A 62 8.52 -16.66 -2.50
C LEU A 62 8.70 -15.16 -2.23
N THR A 63 8.71 -14.36 -3.29
CA THR A 63 8.54 -12.91 -3.22
C THR A 63 7.51 -12.51 -4.26
N LEU A 64 6.41 -11.89 -3.83
CA LEU A 64 5.41 -11.29 -4.70
C LEU A 64 5.47 -9.78 -4.53
N ARG A 65 5.63 -9.04 -5.63
CA ARG A 65 5.72 -7.59 -5.61
C ARG A 65 4.80 -6.96 -6.66
N PRO A 66 3.53 -6.69 -6.33
CA PRO A 66 2.75 -5.69 -7.03
C PRO A 66 3.51 -4.35 -7.06
N GLN A 67 3.42 -3.67 -8.20
CA GLN A 67 4.13 -2.42 -8.44
C GLN A 67 3.40 -1.58 -9.49
N VAL A 68 3.42 -0.26 -9.31
CA VAL A 68 2.73 0.69 -10.17
C VAL A 68 3.57 1.95 -10.40
N ASN A 69 3.65 2.35 -11.66
CA ASN A 69 4.27 3.60 -12.11
C ASN A 69 3.17 4.67 -12.19
N PHE A 70 3.39 5.85 -11.61
CA PHE A 70 2.42 6.93 -11.71
C PHE A 70 2.63 7.78 -12.98
N PRO A 71 1.56 8.43 -13.50
CA PRO A 71 1.69 9.48 -14.50
C PRO A 71 2.73 10.54 -14.10
N GLU A 72 3.65 10.86 -15.00
CA GLU A 72 4.77 11.79 -14.73
C GLU A 72 4.72 13.08 -15.57
N CYS A 73 3.62 13.29 -16.30
CA CYS A 73 3.38 14.47 -17.11
C CYS A 73 2.12 15.18 -16.63
N TRP A 74 2.27 16.41 -16.15
CA TRP A 74 1.21 17.23 -15.56
C TRP A 74 0.79 18.37 -16.51
N ASN A 75 -0.48 18.78 -16.44
CA ASN A 75 -1.02 19.90 -17.22
C ASN A 75 -0.50 21.29 -16.79
N GLY A 76 0.30 21.36 -15.71
CA GLY A 76 0.95 22.58 -15.22
C GLY A 76 0.03 23.53 -14.45
N LYS A 77 -1.20 23.12 -14.14
CA LYS A 77 -2.24 24.00 -13.59
C LYS A 77 -3.07 23.36 -12.48
N ASP A 78 -3.67 22.21 -12.73
CA ASP A 78 -4.73 21.66 -11.86
C ASP A 78 -4.13 20.64 -10.89
N ALA A 79 -4.35 20.83 -9.58
CA ALA A 79 -3.88 19.89 -8.54
C ALA A 79 -4.57 18.52 -8.63
N TYR A 80 -5.78 18.49 -9.19
CA TYR A 80 -6.63 17.32 -9.31
C TYR A 80 -7.79 17.53 -10.30
N ILE A 81 -8.14 16.49 -11.04
CA ILE A 81 -9.45 16.33 -11.71
C ILE A 81 -9.95 14.90 -11.43
N ASP A 82 -11.25 14.70 -11.23
CA ASP A 82 -11.86 13.41 -10.85
C ASP A 82 -11.56 12.26 -11.83
N ASP A 83 -11.44 12.56 -13.13
CA ASP A 83 -11.11 11.59 -14.19
C ASP A 83 -9.60 11.46 -14.46
N ASN A 84 -8.76 12.02 -13.57
CA ASN A 84 -7.30 12.04 -13.65
C ASN A 84 -6.73 12.78 -14.88
N SER A 85 -7.56 13.54 -15.63
CA SER A 85 -7.15 14.22 -16.88
C SER A 85 -6.23 15.44 -16.72
N HIS A 86 -5.81 15.76 -15.49
CA HIS A 86 -4.72 16.71 -15.22
C HIS A 86 -3.33 16.08 -15.35
N VAL A 87 -3.24 14.76 -15.44
CA VAL A 87 -1.99 14.01 -15.62
C VAL A 87 -2.04 13.04 -16.81
N SER A 88 -0.88 12.66 -17.30
CA SER A 88 -0.73 11.74 -18.42
C SER A 88 0.57 10.93 -18.34
N TYR A 89 0.59 9.80 -19.05
CA TYR A 89 1.81 9.06 -19.31
C TYR A 89 2.56 9.64 -20.53
N PRO A 90 3.84 9.33 -20.71
CA PRO A 90 4.63 9.76 -21.88
C PRO A 90 4.06 9.34 -23.24
N VAL A 91 4.36 10.13 -24.29
CA VAL A 91 3.87 9.88 -25.66
C VAL A 91 4.46 8.64 -26.32
N ASP A 92 5.60 8.16 -25.83
CA ASP A 92 6.24 6.92 -26.21
C ASP A 92 5.57 5.69 -25.57
N GLY A 93 4.57 5.89 -24.70
CA GLY A 93 3.77 4.83 -24.09
C GLY A 93 4.48 4.03 -22.99
N ASN A 94 5.75 4.33 -22.73
CA ASN A 94 6.51 3.76 -21.62
C ASN A 94 6.10 4.43 -20.29
N PRO A 95 5.53 3.71 -19.32
CA PRO A 95 5.16 4.29 -18.04
C PRO A 95 6.36 4.51 -17.11
N GLU A 96 7.51 3.87 -17.36
CA GLU A 96 8.72 3.99 -16.52
C GLU A 96 9.53 5.27 -16.78
N GLY A 97 9.18 6.06 -17.80
CA GLY A 97 9.88 7.28 -18.19
C GLY A 97 9.81 7.59 -19.68
N GLY A 98 9.52 8.85 -20.04
CA GLY A 98 9.54 9.27 -21.46
C GLY A 98 9.32 10.77 -21.71
N LYS A 99 8.94 11.13 -22.96
CA LYS A 99 8.62 12.52 -23.33
C LYS A 99 7.16 12.82 -23.02
N CYS A 100 6.90 13.92 -22.31
CA CYS A 100 5.53 14.38 -22.09
C CYS A 100 4.81 14.88 -23.36
N PRO A 101 3.48 14.69 -23.44
CA PRO A 101 2.67 15.26 -24.51
C PRO A 101 2.56 16.78 -24.35
N ASP A 102 2.33 17.48 -25.46
CA ASP A 102 2.20 18.94 -25.46
C ASP A 102 0.95 19.42 -24.67
N SER A 103 0.01 18.53 -24.34
CA SER A 103 -1.12 18.77 -23.44
C SER A 103 -0.76 18.73 -21.95
N HIS A 104 0.36 18.08 -21.60
CA HIS A 104 0.86 17.92 -20.23
C HIS A 104 2.37 18.24 -20.15
N PRO A 105 2.78 19.48 -20.49
CA PRO A 105 4.19 19.81 -20.69
C PRO A 105 5.01 19.79 -19.38
N SER A 106 4.37 19.88 -18.22
CA SER A 106 5.05 19.96 -16.93
C SER A 106 5.49 18.57 -16.47
N LYS A 107 6.75 18.21 -16.74
CA LYS A 107 7.36 17.00 -16.20
C LYS A 107 7.43 17.08 -14.68
N ILE A 108 6.88 16.09 -13.98
CA ILE A 108 7.05 15.91 -12.53
C ILE A 108 8.04 14.76 -12.26
N PRO A 109 8.65 14.68 -11.07
CA PRO A 109 9.51 13.54 -10.73
C PRO A 109 8.71 12.23 -10.81
N HIS A 110 9.27 11.21 -11.49
CA HIS A 110 8.58 9.92 -11.63
C HIS A 110 8.41 9.26 -10.25
N LEU A 111 7.16 8.92 -9.92
CA LEU A 111 6.81 8.18 -8.72
C LEU A 111 6.50 6.74 -9.09
N PHE A 112 7.25 5.82 -8.48
CA PHE A 112 7.07 4.39 -8.61
C PHE A 112 6.80 3.82 -7.22
N LEU A 113 5.71 3.08 -7.08
CA LEU A 113 5.33 2.40 -5.85
C LEU A 113 5.53 0.90 -6.04
N GLU A 114 6.28 0.27 -5.14
CA GLU A 114 6.46 -1.18 -5.09
C GLU A 114 6.14 -1.71 -3.70
N ALA A 115 5.44 -2.85 -3.67
CA ALA A 115 4.81 -3.42 -2.50
C ALA A 115 5.28 -4.88 -2.34
N THR A 116 6.33 -5.10 -1.55
CA THR A 116 7.03 -6.40 -1.54
C THR A 116 6.53 -7.31 -0.41
N TYR A 117 5.87 -8.40 -0.76
CA TYR A 117 5.45 -9.47 0.14
C TYR A 117 6.42 -10.65 0.06
N HIS A 118 6.64 -11.31 1.19
CA HIS A 118 7.42 -12.55 1.31
C HIS A 118 6.52 -13.65 1.91
N PRO A 119 5.68 -14.31 1.10
CA PRO A 119 4.74 -15.33 1.57
C PRO A 119 5.47 -16.52 2.22
N SER A 120 5.15 -16.80 3.47
CA SER A 120 5.65 -17.96 4.22
C SER A 120 4.74 -18.26 5.42
N GLU A 121 4.95 -19.39 6.09
CA GLU A 121 4.30 -19.68 7.37
C GLU A 121 4.64 -18.64 8.46
N ASP A 122 5.83 -18.02 8.41
CA ASP A 122 6.24 -16.98 9.36
C ASP A 122 5.51 -15.64 9.14
N THR A 123 5.08 -15.34 7.90
CA THR A 123 4.44 -14.06 7.54
C THR A 123 2.92 -14.14 7.39
N ILE A 124 2.38 -15.32 7.04
CA ILE A 124 0.94 -15.57 6.83
C ILE A 124 0.35 -16.47 7.94
N GLY A 125 1.19 -17.27 8.61
CA GLY A 125 0.79 -18.17 9.69
C GLY A 125 0.85 -19.66 9.33
N GLU A 126 0.77 -20.51 10.36
CA GLU A 126 0.80 -21.98 10.24
C GLU A 126 -0.25 -22.52 9.24
N GLY A 127 0.17 -23.43 8.37
CA GLY A 127 -0.70 -24.01 7.35
C GLY A 127 -0.96 -23.08 6.16
N TYR A 128 -0.05 -22.14 5.89
CA TYR A 128 0.08 -21.51 4.58
C TYR A 128 0.27 -22.58 3.50
N GLU A 129 -0.57 -22.55 2.47
CA GLU A 129 -0.48 -23.41 1.29
C GLU A 129 -0.70 -22.53 0.05
N TRP A 130 0.27 -22.52 -0.86
CA TRP A 130 0.10 -21.84 -2.14
C TRP A 130 -0.80 -22.64 -3.09
N TYR A 131 -1.67 -21.92 -3.81
CA TYR A 131 -2.45 -22.44 -4.92
C TYR A 131 -2.86 -21.30 -5.88
N PRO A 132 -3.27 -21.60 -7.13
CA PRO A 132 -3.75 -20.58 -8.06
C PRO A 132 -4.92 -19.76 -7.48
N GLY A 133 -4.76 -18.44 -7.37
CA GLY A 133 -5.75 -17.55 -6.75
C GLY A 133 -5.73 -17.54 -5.21
N CYS A 134 -4.59 -17.87 -4.58
CA CYS A 134 -4.40 -17.68 -3.13
C CYS A 134 -4.11 -16.23 -2.74
N PHE A 135 -3.62 -15.41 -3.68
CA PHE A 135 -3.45 -13.97 -3.50
C PHE A 135 -4.70 -13.26 -4.02
N VAL A 136 -5.22 -12.34 -3.20
CA VAL A 136 -6.39 -11.52 -3.50
C VAL A 136 -6.09 -10.10 -3.06
N LEU A 137 -6.40 -9.14 -3.92
CA LEU A 137 -6.32 -7.72 -3.62
C LEU A 137 -7.48 -7.28 -2.70
N ALA A 138 -7.27 -6.18 -1.98
CA ALA A 138 -8.26 -5.54 -1.09
C ALA A 138 -9.67 -5.35 -1.70
N ASP A 139 -9.74 -5.17 -3.01
CA ASP A 139 -10.99 -4.92 -3.72
C ASP A 139 -11.77 -6.21 -4.06
N GLY A 140 -11.17 -7.38 -3.85
CA GLY A 140 -11.70 -8.70 -4.21
C GLY A 140 -10.99 -9.38 -5.38
N ASP A 141 -10.12 -8.71 -6.13
CA ASP A 141 -9.55 -9.28 -7.35
C ASP A 141 -8.44 -10.31 -7.07
N ASN A 142 -8.65 -11.55 -7.50
CA ASN A 142 -7.67 -12.65 -7.40
C ASN A 142 -6.83 -12.85 -8.68
N TYR A 143 -7.01 -12.00 -9.68
CA TYR A 143 -6.26 -11.98 -10.94
C TYR A 143 -5.37 -10.73 -11.08
N GLY A 144 -5.79 -9.61 -10.51
CA GLY A 144 -4.96 -8.42 -10.27
C GLY A 144 -5.04 -7.30 -11.31
N TYR A 145 -5.98 -7.34 -12.27
CA TYR A 145 -6.19 -6.19 -13.15
C TYR A 145 -6.71 -4.95 -12.40
N SER A 146 -7.45 -5.10 -11.30
CA SER A 146 -7.97 -3.97 -10.51
C SER A 146 -6.90 -3.20 -9.74
N PHE A 147 -5.64 -3.66 -9.73
CA PHE A 147 -4.58 -3.03 -8.93
C PHE A 147 -4.37 -1.57 -9.34
N HIS A 148 -4.41 -0.70 -8.34
CA HIS A 148 -4.27 0.74 -8.45
C HIS A 148 -3.62 1.30 -7.19
N ALA A 149 -3.15 2.54 -7.26
CA ALA A 149 -2.70 3.29 -6.11
C ALA A 149 -3.04 4.77 -6.28
N ASP A 150 -3.35 5.42 -5.16
CA ASP A 150 -3.50 6.87 -5.07
C ASP A 150 -2.22 7.50 -4.55
N TRP A 151 -1.80 8.60 -5.16
CA TRP A 151 -0.80 9.50 -4.59
C TRP A 151 -1.45 10.81 -4.15
N LEU A 152 -1.14 11.22 -2.92
CA LEU A 152 -1.45 12.53 -2.37
C LEU A 152 -0.13 13.17 -1.94
N ASN A 153 0.12 14.41 -2.36
CA ASN A 153 1.34 15.11 -2.00
C ASN A 153 1.35 15.48 -0.50
N GLY A 154 2.07 14.69 0.29
CA GLY A 154 2.31 14.95 1.72
C GLY A 154 3.60 15.72 2.03
N PHE A 155 4.38 16.10 1.01
CA PHE A 155 5.68 16.75 1.20
C PHE A 155 5.53 18.28 1.23
N PRO A 156 6.40 19.00 1.96
CA PRO A 156 6.47 20.46 1.85
C PRO A 156 6.72 20.89 0.40
N SER A 157 6.08 21.98 -0.03
CA SER A 157 6.27 22.56 -1.36
C SER A 157 7.75 22.67 -1.75
N GLY A 158 8.09 22.21 -2.96
CA GLY A 158 9.46 22.16 -3.49
C GLY A 158 10.29 20.93 -3.09
N PHE A 159 10.01 20.29 -1.95
CA PHE A 159 10.89 19.27 -1.33
C PHE A 159 11.35 18.14 -2.27
N ILE A 160 10.46 17.59 -3.09
CA ILE A 160 10.79 16.50 -4.02
C ILE A 160 11.76 17.01 -5.10
N VAL A 161 11.49 18.18 -5.68
CA VAL A 161 12.32 18.79 -6.73
C VAL A 161 13.68 19.22 -6.17
N ASP A 162 13.71 19.81 -4.98
CA ASP A 162 14.95 20.18 -4.28
C ASP A 162 15.78 18.93 -3.95
N THR A 163 15.14 17.83 -3.54
CA THR A 163 15.80 16.53 -3.34
C THR A 163 16.41 16.00 -4.64
N PHE A 164 15.71 16.08 -5.77
CA PHE A 164 16.30 15.70 -7.07
C PHE A 164 17.48 16.63 -7.45
N ASN A 165 17.38 17.94 -7.22
CA ASN A 165 18.43 18.89 -7.59
C ASN A 165 19.69 18.78 -6.73
N GLU A 166 19.56 18.53 -5.42
CA GLU A 166 20.68 18.53 -4.47
C GLU A 166 21.22 17.12 -4.15
N CYS A 167 20.42 16.08 -4.33
CA CYS A 167 20.74 14.72 -3.86
C CYS A 167 20.97 13.71 -4.99
N TYR A 168 20.62 14.04 -6.24
CA TYR A 168 20.88 13.16 -7.39
C TYR A 168 22.36 13.19 -7.81
N ASP A 169 23.00 12.03 -7.79
CA ASP A 169 24.33 11.83 -8.33
C ASP A 169 24.25 11.23 -9.74
N ALA A 170 24.52 12.06 -10.74
CA ALA A 170 24.56 11.68 -12.16
C ALA A 170 25.66 10.66 -12.51
N ALA A 171 26.64 10.41 -11.64
CA ALA A 171 27.69 9.41 -11.86
C ALA A 171 27.25 8.00 -11.43
N SER A 172 26.40 7.87 -10.41
CA SER A 172 25.81 6.60 -9.97
C SER A 172 24.38 6.37 -10.46
N ASP A 173 23.72 7.41 -10.99
CA ASP A 173 22.29 7.42 -11.35
C ASP A 173 21.38 7.14 -10.14
N THR A 174 21.74 7.68 -8.97
CA THR A 174 21.00 7.46 -7.71
C THR A 174 20.76 8.74 -6.91
N ILE A 175 19.71 8.73 -6.08
CA ILE A 175 19.48 9.73 -5.04
C ILE A 175 20.27 9.33 -3.79
N SER A 176 21.17 10.21 -3.34
CA SER A 176 21.90 10.05 -2.08
C SER A 176 20.94 9.95 -0.89
N LYS A 177 21.16 8.97 0.00
CA LYS A 177 20.38 8.80 1.23
C LYS A 177 20.64 9.88 2.30
N THR A 178 21.61 10.77 2.07
CA THR A 178 22.00 11.88 2.96
C THR A 178 22.37 13.11 2.12
N CYS A 179 21.67 14.21 2.35
CA CYS A 179 21.80 15.50 1.67
C CYS A 179 20.94 16.54 2.42
N ALA A 180 21.15 17.83 2.18
CA ALA A 180 20.53 18.89 2.98
C ALA A 180 18.98 18.84 3.04
N PRO A 181 18.22 18.59 1.95
CA PRO A 181 16.76 18.48 2.02
C PRO A 181 16.30 17.29 2.88
N ILE A 182 16.86 16.09 2.63
CA ILE A 182 16.54 14.86 3.37
C ILE A 182 16.90 14.99 4.86
N ASP A 183 18.08 15.53 5.16
CA ASP A 183 18.57 15.66 6.53
C ASP A 183 17.79 16.75 7.30
N GLN A 184 17.35 17.83 6.63
CA GLN A 184 16.43 18.80 7.22
C GLN A 184 15.06 18.18 7.53
N GLY A 185 14.55 17.29 6.67
CA GLY A 185 13.34 16.52 6.92
C GLY A 185 13.48 15.62 8.15
N ARG A 186 14.53 14.82 8.20
CA ARG A 186 14.83 13.91 9.33
C ARG A 186 15.13 14.64 10.64
N ALA A 187 15.69 15.84 10.61
CA ALA A 187 15.97 16.61 11.82
C ALA A 187 14.70 17.12 12.54
N LYS A 188 13.52 17.11 11.89
CA LYS A 188 12.28 17.62 12.46
C LYS A 188 11.48 16.61 13.30
N ALA A 189 11.82 15.32 13.24
CA ALA A 189 11.27 14.28 14.11
C ALA A 189 12.28 13.13 14.24
N ALA A 190 12.49 12.59 15.44
CA ALA A 190 13.18 11.30 15.50
C ALA A 190 12.30 10.26 14.75
N PRO A 191 12.87 9.24 14.07
CA PRO A 191 12.09 8.28 13.26
C PRO A 191 11.02 7.47 14.01
N ARG A 192 10.88 7.66 15.33
CA ARG A 192 9.96 6.96 16.24
C ARG A 192 8.92 7.90 16.89
N ASP A 193 8.97 9.20 16.60
CA ASP A 193 8.07 10.23 17.18
C ASP A 193 6.87 10.54 16.26
N CYS A 194 6.80 9.90 15.09
CA CYS A 194 5.74 10.10 14.10
C CYS A 194 4.42 9.44 14.55
N VAL A 195 3.63 10.13 15.36
CA VAL A 195 2.28 9.68 15.72
C VAL A 195 1.31 9.78 14.53
N SER A 196 0.54 8.72 14.32
CA SER A 196 -0.63 8.74 13.43
C SER A 196 -1.67 9.74 13.95
N ARG A 197 -2.22 10.56 13.05
CA ARG A 197 -3.23 11.57 13.35
C ARG A 197 -4.32 11.56 12.31
N GLY A 198 -5.55 11.84 12.74
CA GLY A 198 -6.74 11.83 11.91
C GLY A 198 -7.68 10.71 12.32
N GLN A 199 -8.47 10.23 11.36
CA GLN A 199 -9.40 9.12 11.54
C GLN A 199 -8.96 7.93 10.71
N VAL A 200 -9.20 6.72 11.22
CA VAL A 200 -8.99 5.44 10.53
C VAL A 200 -10.30 4.66 10.49
N VAL A 201 -10.44 3.76 9.53
CA VAL A 201 -11.59 2.85 9.48
C VAL A 201 -11.43 1.79 10.57
N ASN A 202 -12.41 1.68 11.47
CA ASN A 202 -12.43 0.71 12.56
C ASN A 202 -12.94 -0.65 12.07
N GLU A 203 -12.09 -1.37 11.33
CA GLU A 203 -12.35 -2.72 10.85
C GLU A 203 -11.10 -3.62 10.99
N SER A 204 -11.29 -4.93 10.85
CA SER A 204 -10.17 -5.88 10.89
C SER A 204 -9.67 -6.12 9.48
N VAL A 205 -8.44 -5.66 9.19
CA VAL A 205 -7.78 -5.70 7.86
C VAL A 205 -6.72 -6.81 7.78
N GLY A 206 -6.94 -7.94 8.45
CA GLY A 206 -6.02 -9.09 8.44
C GLY A 206 -4.67 -8.93 9.15
N GLN A 207 -4.21 -7.70 9.41
CA GLN A 207 -2.84 -7.39 9.84
C GLN A 207 -2.32 -8.16 11.08
N MET A 208 -3.20 -8.47 12.04
CA MET A 208 -2.83 -9.18 13.28
C MET A 208 -3.33 -10.64 13.34
N MET A 209 -4.31 -11.01 12.52
CA MET A 209 -5.00 -12.30 12.61
C MET A 209 -5.90 -12.56 11.40
N ALA A 210 -6.24 -13.83 11.17
CA ALA A 210 -7.03 -14.28 10.02
C ALA A 210 -8.42 -13.63 10.00
N ILE A 211 -8.71 -12.90 8.93
CA ILE A 211 -10.06 -12.44 8.62
C ILE A 211 -10.79 -13.51 7.80
N PRO A 212 -12.07 -13.80 8.08
CA PRO A 212 -12.82 -14.86 7.40
C PRO A 212 -13.33 -14.44 6.01
N ALA A 213 -13.25 -13.15 5.69
CA ALA A 213 -13.59 -12.52 4.43
C ALA A 213 -12.87 -11.15 4.37
N LEU A 214 -12.74 -10.60 3.16
CA LEU A 214 -12.31 -9.22 2.94
C LEU A 214 -13.20 -8.22 3.71
N PRO A 215 -12.65 -7.07 4.17
CA PRO A 215 -13.44 -5.98 4.73
C PRO A 215 -14.31 -5.32 3.65
N GLY A 216 -15.26 -4.47 4.05
CA GLY A 216 -16.15 -3.78 3.09
C GLY A 216 -17.05 -4.71 2.24
N ASN A 217 -17.54 -4.17 1.11
CA ASN A 217 -18.33 -4.92 0.11
C ASN A 217 -17.41 -5.49 -0.99
N ASN A 218 -16.42 -6.28 -0.60
CA ASN A 218 -15.35 -6.79 -1.48
C ASN A 218 -15.44 -8.32 -1.61
N PRO A 219 -16.45 -8.89 -2.30
CA PRO A 219 -16.47 -10.33 -2.58
C PRO A 219 -15.34 -10.71 -3.55
N GLU A 220 -14.68 -11.85 -3.30
CA GLU A 220 -13.63 -12.36 -4.20
C GLU A 220 -14.15 -12.59 -5.63
N TYR A 221 -13.39 -12.14 -6.63
CA TYR A 221 -13.71 -12.28 -8.05
C TYR A 221 -12.44 -12.40 -8.91
N ASN A 222 -12.61 -12.87 -10.15
CA ASN A 222 -11.55 -12.90 -11.15
C ASN A 222 -11.80 -11.75 -12.15
N SER A 223 -10.96 -10.71 -12.15
CA SER A 223 -11.13 -9.57 -13.06
C SER A 223 -10.97 -9.91 -14.54
N SER A 224 -10.28 -11.00 -14.89
CA SER A 224 -10.18 -11.45 -16.29
C SER A 224 -11.47 -12.09 -16.83
N GLU A 225 -12.41 -12.43 -15.96
CA GLU A 225 -13.70 -13.05 -16.30
C GLU A 225 -14.90 -12.13 -16.04
N THR A 226 -14.83 -11.31 -15.00
CA THR A 226 -15.98 -10.54 -14.48
C THR A 226 -15.57 -9.17 -13.94
N SER A 227 -16.44 -8.18 -14.06
CA SER A 227 -16.32 -6.94 -13.29
C SER A 227 -16.55 -7.21 -11.80
N LYS A 228 -15.93 -6.40 -10.93
CA LYS A 228 -16.12 -6.43 -9.48
C LYS A 228 -17.59 -6.61 -9.07
N PRO A 229 -17.96 -7.68 -8.34
CA PRO A 229 -19.32 -7.85 -7.83
C PRO A 229 -19.58 -6.91 -6.66
N SER A 230 -20.84 -6.50 -6.50
CA SER A 230 -21.33 -5.81 -5.31
C SER A 230 -22.49 -6.58 -4.71
N SER A 231 -22.50 -6.78 -3.38
CA SER A 231 -23.68 -7.27 -2.70
C SER A 231 -24.63 -6.11 -2.38
N ASP A 232 -25.81 -6.09 -3.01
CA ASP A 232 -26.88 -5.12 -2.71
C ASP A 232 -27.44 -5.25 -1.28
N SER A 233 -27.17 -6.38 -0.61
CA SER A 233 -27.55 -6.62 0.78
C SER A 233 -26.46 -6.26 1.80
N TYR A 234 -25.29 -5.82 1.33
CA TYR A 234 -24.23 -5.33 2.20
C TYR A 234 -24.69 -4.06 2.93
N THR A 235 -24.36 -3.97 4.22
CA THR A 235 -24.55 -2.77 5.02
C THR A 235 -23.21 -2.46 5.66
N GLU A 236 -22.69 -1.26 5.44
CA GLU A 236 -21.43 -0.83 6.07
C GLU A 236 -21.60 -0.82 7.59
N THR A 237 -20.64 -1.43 8.29
CA THR A 237 -20.60 -1.51 9.75
C THR A 237 -19.32 -0.95 10.34
N ALA A 238 -18.28 -0.79 9.53
CA ALA A 238 -17.09 -0.05 9.89
C ALA A 238 -17.44 1.44 10.10
N SER A 239 -16.63 2.11 10.93
CA SER A 239 -16.82 3.52 11.24
C SER A 239 -15.48 4.21 11.41
N LEU A 240 -15.44 5.50 11.08
CA LEU A 240 -14.23 6.31 11.27
C LEU A 240 -14.01 6.62 12.76
N VAL A 241 -12.92 6.09 13.32
CA VAL A 241 -12.49 6.37 14.69
C VAL A 241 -11.26 7.28 14.68
N THR A 242 -11.22 8.25 15.59
CA THR A 242 -10.03 9.09 15.77
C THR A 242 -8.90 8.25 16.35
N VAL A 243 -7.72 8.29 15.74
CA VAL A 243 -6.53 7.64 16.31
C VAL A 243 -6.19 8.31 17.65
N SER A 244 -6.09 7.52 18.71
CA SER A 244 -5.64 8.02 20.01
C SER A 244 -4.14 8.28 19.98
N ASP A 245 -3.72 9.43 20.53
CA ASP A 245 -2.31 9.75 20.77
C ASP A 245 -1.60 8.66 21.61
N ASP A 246 -2.36 7.92 22.43
CA ASP A 246 -1.86 6.83 23.29
C ASP A 246 -1.69 5.47 22.57
N THR A 247 -2.34 5.22 21.43
CA THR A 247 -2.39 3.87 20.80
C THR A 247 -2.09 3.81 19.30
N GLN A 248 -1.76 4.94 18.65
CA GLN A 248 -1.03 5.05 17.37
C GLN A 248 -1.45 4.29 16.08
N GLY A 249 -2.44 3.37 16.02
CA GLY A 249 -3.06 3.08 14.71
C GLY A 249 -3.88 1.81 14.38
N VAL A 250 -4.22 0.89 15.28
CA VAL A 250 -5.25 -0.16 14.94
C VAL A 250 -6.35 -0.18 15.98
N CYS A 251 -7.62 -0.28 15.56
CA CYS A 251 -8.72 -0.61 16.48
C CYS A 251 -9.45 -1.85 15.99
N ILE A 252 -9.49 -2.91 16.80
CA ILE A 252 -10.19 -4.16 16.51
C ILE A 252 -11.34 -4.28 17.50
N GLN A 253 -12.58 -4.33 16.99
CA GLN A 253 -13.80 -4.46 17.79
C GLN A 253 -13.92 -3.41 18.93
N GLY A 254 -13.40 -2.20 18.70
CA GLY A 254 -13.42 -1.11 19.68
C GLY A 254 -12.29 -1.16 20.74
N THR A 255 -11.37 -2.12 20.66
CA THR A 255 -10.12 -2.13 21.42
C THR A 255 -8.99 -1.62 20.52
N CYS A 256 -8.31 -0.56 20.92
CA CYS A 256 -7.22 0.03 20.12
C CYS A 256 -5.84 -0.45 20.60
N TYR A 257 -4.99 -0.77 19.63
CA TYR A 257 -3.66 -1.36 19.77
C TYR A 257 -2.62 -0.47 19.08
N ASP A 258 -1.43 -0.42 19.68
CA ASP A 258 -0.25 0.17 19.07
C ASP A 258 0.03 -0.45 17.70
N TYR A 259 0.00 0.37 16.65
CA TYR A 259 0.39 -0.05 15.30
C TYR A 259 1.91 -0.32 15.28
N ALA A 260 2.29 -1.57 15.46
CA ALA A 260 3.63 -2.05 15.16
C ALA A 260 3.64 -2.64 13.74
N GLY A 261 4.02 -1.82 12.77
CA GLY A 261 4.08 -2.23 11.36
C GLY A 261 4.96 -3.46 11.13
N SER A 262 4.59 -4.30 10.17
CA SER A 262 5.24 -5.57 9.86
C SER A 262 6.59 -5.40 9.17
N ASP A 263 7.64 -5.21 9.98
CA ASP A 263 9.02 -5.48 9.60
C ASP A 263 9.59 -6.55 10.56
N ILE A 264 9.63 -7.79 10.07
CA ILE A 264 10.52 -8.86 10.58
C ILE A 264 11.84 -8.64 9.80
N VAL A 265 13.01 -8.40 10.40
CA VAL A 265 13.73 -9.26 11.36
C VAL A 265 14.67 -8.43 12.28
N ASP A 266 14.84 -8.82 13.55
CA ASP A 266 16.17 -8.92 14.22
C ASP A 266 16.04 -9.62 15.59
N PRO A 267 16.70 -10.77 15.84
CA PRO A 267 16.60 -11.53 17.08
C PRO A 267 17.58 -11.06 18.18
N SER A 268 17.42 -9.86 18.76
CA SER A 268 18.12 -9.52 20.04
C SER A 268 17.54 -8.35 20.87
N ALA A 269 17.45 -8.58 22.19
CA ALA A 269 17.23 -7.63 23.31
C ALA A 269 15.93 -6.76 23.32
N GLY A 270 15.30 -6.43 24.48
CA GLY A 270 15.52 -6.84 25.86
C GLY A 270 14.76 -5.95 26.87
N THR A 271 13.98 -6.56 27.78
CA THR A 271 13.40 -6.00 29.04
C THR A 271 12.63 -4.65 29.05
N GLY A 272 11.35 -4.71 29.46
CA GLY A 272 10.92 -3.92 30.65
C GLY A 272 9.67 -3.01 30.57
N ALA A 273 8.90 -3.04 31.67
CA ALA A 273 7.88 -2.08 32.14
C ALA A 273 6.48 -2.05 31.48
N THR A 274 5.47 -1.88 32.34
CA THR A 274 4.02 -1.86 32.05
C THR A 274 3.40 -0.69 32.82
N SER A 275 2.44 0.04 32.24
CA SER A 275 1.66 1.05 32.96
C SER A 275 0.24 1.18 32.38
N THR A 276 -0.74 1.33 33.26
CA THR A 276 -2.18 1.48 32.96
C THR A 276 -2.67 2.87 33.38
N VAL A 277 -3.45 3.56 32.54
CA VAL A 277 -4.16 4.80 32.93
C VAL A 277 -5.61 4.80 32.41
N SER A 278 -6.49 5.42 33.19
CA SER A 278 -7.95 5.45 33.04
C SER A 278 -8.49 6.62 32.22
N LEU A 279 -9.52 6.37 31.42
CA LEU A 279 -10.25 7.37 30.62
C LEU A 279 -11.18 8.28 31.44
N SER A 280 -11.42 9.49 30.92
CA SER A 280 -12.57 10.34 31.26
C SER A 280 -13.02 11.05 29.99
N GLY A 281 -14.29 10.87 29.60
CA GLY A 281 -14.78 11.15 28.25
C GLY A 281 -15.19 12.59 27.98
N VAL A 282 -15.26 12.95 26.70
CA VAL A 282 -15.87 14.19 26.18
C VAL A 282 -16.69 13.87 24.93
N THR A 283 -17.90 14.42 24.86
CA THR A 283 -18.82 14.26 23.71
C THR A 283 -18.65 15.42 22.72
N ALA A 284 -18.63 15.14 21.41
CA ALA A 284 -18.69 16.18 20.37
C ALA A 284 -19.49 15.70 19.14
N THR A 285 -20.04 16.67 18.40
CA THR A 285 -21.13 16.49 17.44
C THR A 285 -20.68 16.32 15.98
N SER A 286 -21.55 15.71 15.16
CA SER A 286 -21.29 15.33 13.77
C SER A 286 -21.35 16.47 12.75
N SER A 287 -20.46 16.39 11.75
CA SER A 287 -20.66 16.97 10.42
C SER A 287 -19.87 16.13 9.41
N SER A 288 -20.57 15.57 8.41
CA SER A 288 -20.04 14.51 7.53
C SER A 288 -19.07 15.02 6.46
N PHE A 289 -17.86 14.47 6.43
CA PHE A 289 -16.92 14.54 5.31
C PHE A 289 -16.22 13.18 5.16
N TRP A 290 -16.07 12.70 3.93
CA TRP A 290 -15.39 11.43 3.62
C TRP A 290 -13.99 11.72 3.09
N PHE A 291 -12.97 11.23 3.78
CA PHE A 291 -11.58 11.20 3.31
C PHE A 291 -10.92 9.92 3.83
N LEU A 292 -10.29 9.16 2.93
CA LEU A 292 -9.33 8.09 3.26
C LEU A 292 -7.91 8.67 3.20
N PHE A 293 -7.04 8.26 4.12
CA PHE A 293 -5.63 8.65 4.17
C PHE A 293 -4.76 7.40 4.39
N TYR A 294 -3.76 7.20 3.54
CA TYR A 294 -2.73 6.17 3.72
C TYR A 294 -1.35 6.79 4.05
N ARG A 295 -0.50 6.04 4.76
CA ARG A 295 0.76 6.53 5.37
C ARG A 295 1.91 5.51 5.29
N LEU A 296 3.15 6.03 5.33
CA LEU A 296 4.39 5.25 5.39
C LEU A 296 4.79 4.84 6.84
N PHE A 297 5.65 3.82 6.95
CA PHE A 297 5.91 2.97 8.14
C PHE A 297 7.20 3.25 8.94
N CYS A 298 7.27 2.78 10.22
CA CYS A 298 8.49 2.39 10.98
C CYS A 298 8.14 1.56 12.26
N SER A 299 9.04 0.71 12.85
CA SER A 299 8.64 -0.44 13.72
C SER A 299 9.46 -0.78 15.02
N ARG A 300 9.10 -1.93 15.66
CA ARG A 300 9.74 -2.83 16.70
C ARG A 300 9.52 -2.54 18.22
N LEU A 301 9.03 -3.45 19.12
CA LEU A 301 8.26 -4.74 19.09
C LEU A 301 7.95 -5.23 20.57
N ARG A 302 6.93 -6.10 20.85
CA ARG A 302 6.75 -6.89 22.12
C ARG A 302 6.05 -8.25 21.91
N THR A 303 6.38 -9.27 22.72
CA THR A 303 5.83 -10.65 22.69
C THR A 303 4.76 -10.93 23.76
N VAL A 304 3.84 -11.86 23.46
CA VAL A 304 2.88 -12.46 24.41
C VAL A 304 2.95 -13.99 24.30
N THR A 305 3.02 -14.70 25.43
CA THR A 305 2.96 -16.17 25.52
C THR A 305 1.53 -16.64 25.83
N VAL A 306 1.06 -17.67 25.13
CA VAL A 306 -0.21 -18.37 25.38
C VAL A 306 0.11 -19.79 25.92
N PRO A 307 -0.62 -20.32 26.92
CA PRO A 307 -0.35 -21.66 27.48
C PRO A 307 -0.97 -22.79 26.63
N ASP A 308 -0.43 -24.00 26.76
CA ASP A 308 -0.87 -25.24 26.10
C ASP A 308 -2.36 -25.57 26.30
N GLU A 309 -2.99 -26.11 25.25
CA GLU A 309 -4.28 -26.82 25.31
C GLU A 309 -4.21 -28.11 24.45
N SER A 310 -4.94 -29.16 24.84
CA SER A 310 -4.57 -30.57 24.59
C SER A 310 -5.04 -31.25 23.29
N ASP A 311 -4.32 -32.30 22.88
CA ASP A 311 -4.25 -32.96 21.55
C ASP A 311 -5.50 -33.67 20.96
N ASP A 312 -6.71 -33.60 21.53
CA ASP A 312 -7.80 -34.56 21.19
C ASP A 312 -8.74 -34.18 20.01
N ASP A 313 -8.52 -33.07 19.28
CA ASP A 313 -9.48 -32.51 18.28
C ASP A 313 -8.93 -32.32 16.84
N GLU A 314 -7.81 -32.97 16.49
CA GLU A 314 -7.04 -32.69 15.26
C GLU A 314 -7.83 -32.92 13.94
N GLU A 315 -8.63 -34.00 13.85
CA GLU A 315 -9.37 -34.33 12.62
C GLU A 315 -10.54 -33.36 12.36
N LEU A 316 -11.21 -32.89 13.42
CA LEU A 316 -12.29 -31.90 13.31
C LEU A 316 -11.73 -30.48 13.05
N ALA A 317 -10.53 -30.18 13.56
CA ALA A 317 -9.81 -28.97 13.23
C ALA A 317 -9.40 -28.93 11.74
N ARG A 318 -8.93 -30.06 11.18
CA ARG A 318 -8.49 -30.16 9.78
C ARG A 318 -9.60 -29.84 8.77
N GLU A 319 -10.84 -30.27 9.02
CA GLU A 319 -11.99 -29.90 8.17
C GLU A 319 -12.36 -28.40 8.26
N LYS A 320 -12.19 -27.77 9.44
CA LYS A 320 -12.46 -26.34 9.64
C LYS A 320 -11.34 -25.44 9.09
N ARG A 321 -10.09 -25.91 9.06
CA ARG A 321 -8.92 -25.16 8.52
C ARG A 321 -9.04 -24.88 7.01
N LYS A 322 -9.72 -25.73 6.24
CA LYS A 322 -10.00 -25.56 4.78
C LYS A 322 -10.78 -24.28 4.39
N LYS A 323 -11.17 -23.43 5.35
CA LYS A 323 -11.98 -22.21 5.13
C LYS A 323 -11.32 -20.91 5.58
N LYS A 324 -10.02 -20.91 5.91
CA LYS A 324 -9.28 -19.67 6.20
C LYS A 324 -8.49 -19.25 4.95
N ARG A 325 -8.86 -18.10 4.38
CA ARG A 325 -8.10 -17.36 3.36
C ARG A 325 -7.59 -16.07 3.97
N TRP A 326 -6.56 -15.51 3.36
CA TRP A 326 -5.89 -14.30 3.82
C TRP A 326 -5.76 -13.30 2.68
N VAL A 327 -5.69 -12.03 3.05
CA VAL A 327 -5.83 -10.88 2.16
C VAL A 327 -4.53 -10.10 2.11
N ALA A 328 -4.16 -9.61 0.93
CA ALA A 328 -3.12 -8.61 0.76
C ALA A 328 -3.75 -7.22 0.62
N ASP A 329 -3.91 -6.53 1.76
CA ASP A 329 -4.45 -5.16 1.81
C ASP A 329 -3.35 -4.09 1.63
N TRP A 330 -3.77 -2.95 1.09
CA TRP A 330 -3.07 -1.67 1.11
C TRP A 330 -3.95 -0.61 1.78
#